data_AF-A0A1F4HDC8-F1
#
_entry.id   AF-A0A1F4HDC8-F1
#
_cell.length_a   1.000
_cell.length_b   1.000
_cell.length_c   1.000
_cell.angle_alpha   90.00
_cell.angle_beta   90.00
_cell.angle_gamma   90.00
#
_symmetry.space_group_name_H-M   'P 1'
#
loop_
_entity.id
_entity.type
_entity.pdbx_description
1 polymer ?
#
loop_
_entity_poly.entity_id
_entity_poly.type
_entity_poly.pdbx_seq_one_letter_code
_entity_poly.pdbx_strand_id
1 'polypeptide(L)'
;MKLRDLRFGRGDVAASWPPQFAGPYGRGDTFPVGEVGTLTGVEPATSPRGVTVRIAYEGRTCSGIMTWNGEAPSVERVVEVLGRHVGEALRGLGDLELD
;
A
#
# COMPACT_ATOMS: atom_id res chain seq x y z
N MET A 1 -8.30 -14.30 0.40
CA MET A 1 -7.02 -14.02 -0.29
C MET A 1 -6.34 -12.87 0.41
N LYS A 2 -5.03 -12.93 0.60
CA LYS A 2 -4.35 -11.92 1.41
C LYS A 2 -3.89 -10.74 0.60
N LEU A 3 -3.75 -9.59 1.25
CA LEU A 3 -3.18 -8.37 0.66
C LEU A 3 -1.79 -8.59 0.05
N ARG A 4 -0.92 -9.37 0.72
CA ARG A 4 0.41 -9.73 0.20
C ARG A 4 0.39 -10.65 -1.02
N ASP A 5 -0.75 -11.26 -1.33
CA ASP A 5 -0.89 -12.15 -2.49
C ASP A 5 -1.22 -11.38 -3.76
N LEU A 6 -1.56 -10.09 -3.66
CA LEU A 6 -1.77 -9.23 -4.82
C LEU A 6 -0.46 -9.09 -5.63
N ARG A 7 -0.61 -9.23 -6.95
CA ARG A 7 0.49 -9.18 -7.92
C ARG A 7 0.16 -8.23 -9.06
N PHE A 8 1.19 -7.63 -9.66
CA PHE A 8 1.08 -6.77 -10.83
C PHE A 8 2.18 -7.04 -11.85
N GLY A 9 2.01 -6.46 -13.05
CA GLY A 9 2.96 -6.58 -14.15
C GLY A 9 2.71 -7.82 -15.02
N ARG A 10 3.36 -7.91 -16.18
CA ARG A 10 3.09 -8.99 -17.15
C ARG A 10 3.45 -10.36 -16.54
N GLY A 11 2.45 -11.20 -16.31
CA GLY A 11 2.61 -12.53 -15.72
C GLY A 11 2.76 -12.54 -14.20
N ASP A 12 2.19 -11.55 -13.50
CA ASP A 12 2.11 -11.50 -12.02
C ASP A 12 3.46 -11.53 -11.30
N VAL A 13 4.47 -10.93 -11.92
CA VAL A 13 5.87 -11.03 -11.50
C VAL A 13 6.24 -10.21 -10.27
N ALA A 14 5.48 -9.15 -9.95
CA ALA A 14 5.81 -8.22 -8.87
C ALA A 14 4.72 -8.20 -7.78
N ALA A 15 5.16 -8.11 -6.51
CA ALA A 15 4.25 -7.99 -5.37
C ALA A 15 3.68 -6.58 -5.24
N SER A 16 2.35 -6.47 -5.16
CA SER A 16 1.68 -5.18 -5.01
C SER A 16 1.81 -4.58 -3.61
N TRP A 17 2.03 -5.43 -2.60
CA TRP A 17 2.15 -5.04 -1.19
C TRP A 17 3.54 -5.41 -0.61
N PRO A 18 4.12 -4.51 0.21
CA PRO A 18 3.75 -3.10 0.34
C PRO A 18 4.12 -2.33 -0.93
N PRO A 19 3.41 -1.23 -1.26
CA PRO A 19 3.78 -0.43 -2.42
C PRO A 19 5.14 0.21 -2.21
N GLN A 20 5.77 0.61 -3.32
CA GLN A 20 6.93 1.49 -3.23
C GLN A 20 6.49 2.87 -2.76
N PHE A 21 6.98 3.28 -1.60
CA PHE A 21 6.68 4.57 -1.01
C PHE A 21 7.62 5.64 -1.56
N ALA A 22 7.07 6.82 -1.84
CA ALA A 22 7.76 8.04 -2.19
C ALA A 22 7.34 9.18 -1.24
N GLY A 23 8.17 10.20 -1.09
CA GLY A 23 7.91 11.34 -0.21
C GLY A 23 8.92 12.46 -0.40
N PRO A 24 8.84 13.53 0.40
CA PRO A 24 9.86 14.57 0.41
C PRO A 24 11.15 13.99 1.01
N TYR A 25 12.17 13.78 0.16
CA TYR A 25 13.46 13.24 0.56
C TYR A 25 14.57 14.29 0.47
N GLY A 26 15.33 14.41 1.56
CA GLY A 26 16.58 15.15 1.64
C GLY A 26 17.81 14.26 1.52
N ARG A 27 18.98 14.88 1.47
CA ARG A 27 20.26 14.16 1.49
C ARG A 27 20.45 13.52 2.87
N GLY A 28 20.61 12.19 2.91
CA GLY A 28 20.83 11.43 4.14
C GLY A 28 19.56 10.80 4.72
N ASP A 29 18.40 11.06 4.10
CA ASP A 29 17.14 10.47 4.53
C ASP A 29 17.10 8.96 4.30
N THR A 30 16.44 8.24 5.22
CA THR A 30 16.13 6.82 5.01
C THR A 30 14.84 6.68 4.22
N PHE A 31 14.79 5.64 3.38
CA PHE A 31 13.61 5.30 2.59
C PHE A 31 12.78 4.24 3.33
N PRO A 32 11.44 4.42 3.39
CA PRO A 32 10.57 3.37 3.89
C PRO A 32 10.56 2.18 2.93
N VAL A 33 11.15 1.05 3.36
CA VAL A 33 11.20 -0.20 2.61
C VAL A 33 10.45 -1.27 3.39
N GLY A 34 9.52 -1.95 2.73
CA GLY A 34 8.70 -2.99 3.35
C GLY A 34 7.56 -2.42 4.19
N GLU A 35 7.08 -3.20 5.15
CA GLU A 35 5.96 -2.87 6.02
C GLU A 35 6.41 -1.99 7.21
N VAL A 36 6.82 -0.76 6.90
CA VAL A 36 7.32 0.21 7.89
C VAL A 36 6.44 1.44 7.98
N GLY A 37 6.49 2.11 9.13
CA GLY A 37 5.68 3.28 9.41
C GLY A 37 4.25 2.94 9.86
N THR A 38 3.47 4.00 10.04
CA THR A 38 2.07 3.96 10.48
C THR A 38 1.17 4.31 9.31
N LEU A 39 0.11 3.54 9.09
CA LEU A 39 -0.87 3.82 8.05
C LEU A 39 -1.65 5.08 8.42
N THR A 40 -1.60 6.12 7.58
CA THR A 40 -2.27 7.40 7.85
C THR A 40 -3.40 7.72 6.89
N GLY A 41 -3.51 7.00 5.78
CA GLY A 41 -4.62 7.18 4.85
C GLY A 41 -4.62 6.18 3.72
N VAL A 42 -5.81 5.90 3.19
CA VAL A 42 -6.05 4.98 2.09
C VAL A 42 -7.16 5.55 1.23
N GLU A 43 -6.94 5.63 -0.08
CA GLU A 43 -7.95 6.14 -1.02
C GLU A 43 -7.81 5.48 -2.40
N PRO A 44 -8.90 5.46 -3.20
CA PRO A 44 -8.81 5.03 -4.59
C PRO A 44 -7.80 5.87 -5.38
N ALA A 45 -6.93 5.20 -6.15
CA ALA A 45 -6.07 5.86 -7.13
C ALA A 45 -6.81 5.97 -8.47
N THR A 46 -6.79 7.17 -9.06
CA THR A 46 -7.49 7.46 -10.32
C THR A 46 -6.70 7.07 -11.56
N SER A 47 -5.37 7.13 -11.51
CA SER A 47 -4.48 6.68 -12.59
C SER A 47 -3.08 6.38 -12.07
N PRO A 48 -2.59 5.12 -12.12
CA PRO A 48 -3.32 3.92 -12.55
C PRO A 48 -4.45 3.52 -11.58
N ARG A 49 -5.43 2.73 -12.05
CA ARG A 49 -6.48 2.16 -11.18
C ARG A 49 -5.82 1.31 -10.09
N GLY A 50 -6.13 1.61 -8.84
CA GLY A 50 -5.50 0.97 -7.68
C GLY A 50 -5.82 1.69 -6.38
N VAL A 51 -4.92 1.60 -5.41
CA VAL A 51 -5.08 2.23 -4.09
C VAL A 51 -3.85 3.06 -3.76
N THR A 52 -4.06 4.32 -3.41
CA THR A 52 -3.02 5.15 -2.80
C THR A 52 -2.98 4.85 -1.31
N VAL A 53 -1.81 4.44 -0.82
CA VAL A 53 -1.52 4.17 0.59
C VAL A 53 -0.61 5.27 1.10
N ARG A 54 -1.00 5.94 2.18
CA ARG A 54 -0.22 6.97 2.86
C ARG A 54 0.26 6.47 4.22
N ILE A 55 1.51 6.77 4.53
CA ILE A 55 2.14 6.41 5.80
C ILE A 55 2.80 7.61 6.46
N ALA A 56 2.88 7.58 7.79
CA ALA A 56 3.84 8.35 8.56
C ALA A 56 5.09 7.51 8.79
N TYR A 57 6.26 8.03 8.40
CA TYR A 57 7.55 7.39 8.59
C TYR A 57 8.60 8.45 8.95
N GLU A 58 9.25 8.30 10.12
CA GLU A 58 10.24 9.25 10.64
C GLU A 58 9.77 10.72 10.60
N GLY A 59 8.54 10.99 11.04
CA GLY A 59 7.97 12.34 11.08
C GLY A 59 7.58 12.91 9.72
N ARG A 60 7.66 12.13 8.64
CA ARG A 60 7.33 12.53 7.27
C ARG A 60 6.13 11.76 6.76
N THR A 61 5.37 12.39 5.86
CA THR A 61 4.32 11.71 5.09
C THR A 61 4.94 11.12 3.83
N CYS A 62 4.79 9.81 3.65
CA CYS A 62 5.12 9.12 2.41
C CYS A 62 3.87 8.48 1.82
N SER A 63 3.86 8.23 0.52
CA SER A 63 2.76 7.58 -0.17
C SER A 63 3.24 6.66 -1.27
N GLY A 64 2.54 5.56 -1.49
CA GLY A 64 2.77 4.64 -2.59
C GLY A 64 1.44 4.24 -3.23
N ILE A 65 1.49 3.85 -4.50
CA ILE A 65 0.32 3.34 -5.21
C ILE A 65 0.45 1.82 -5.32
N MET A 66 -0.56 1.11 -4.84
CA MET A 66 -0.75 -0.31 -5.11
C MET A 66 -1.60 -0.48 -6.35
N THR A 67 -1.13 -1.28 -7.28
CA THR A 67 -1.91 -1.81 -8.41
C THR A 67 -1.81 -3.32 -8.40
N TRP A 68 -2.77 -4.01 -9.01
CA TRP A 68 -2.73 -5.45 -9.20
C TRP A 68 -3.42 -5.82 -10.52
N ASN A 69 -3.08 -7.00 -11.02
CA ASN A 69 -3.72 -7.56 -12.20
C ASN A 69 -5.07 -8.20 -11.82
N GLY A 70 -5.95 -8.34 -12.81
CA GLY A 70 -7.28 -8.90 -12.63
C GLY A 70 -8.29 -7.86 -12.11
N GLU A 71 -9.52 -8.33 -11.90
CA GLU A 71 -10.65 -7.46 -11.49
C GLU A 71 -10.99 -7.58 -10.00
N ALA A 72 -10.54 -8.66 -9.36
CA ALA A 72 -10.74 -8.93 -7.94
C ALA A 72 -9.41 -8.89 -7.19
N PRO A 73 -9.37 -8.38 -5.95
CA PRO A 73 -10.46 -7.68 -5.26
C PRO A 73 -10.74 -6.30 -5.88
N SER A 74 -11.92 -5.73 -5.61
CA SER A 74 -12.22 -4.37 -6.05
C SER A 74 -11.38 -3.34 -5.29
N VAL A 75 -11.16 -2.17 -5.91
CA VAL A 75 -10.44 -1.07 -5.26
C VAL A 75 -11.13 -0.66 -3.97
N GLU A 76 -12.46 -0.58 -4.00
CA GLU A 76 -13.30 -0.21 -2.86
C GLU A 76 -13.13 -1.19 -1.70
N ARG A 77 -13.03 -2.49 -2.00
CA ARG A 77 -12.80 -3.52 -0.98
C ARG A 77 -11.43 -3.36 -0.31
N VAL A 78 -10.39 -3.12 -1.09
CA VAL A 78 -9.04 -2.91 -0.56
C VAL A 78 -8.99 -1.63 0.29
N VAL A 79 -9.62 -0.54 -0.17
CA VAL A 79 -9.74 0.71 0.60
C VAL A 79 -10.50 0.49 1.91
N GLU A 80 -11.62 -0.23 1.87
CA GLU A 80 -12.41 -0.54 3.07
C GLU A 80 -11.60 -1.34 4.09
N VAL A 81 -10.95 -2.43 3.65
CA VAL A 81 -10.18 -3.31 4.54
C VAL A 81 -9.01 -2.56 5.17
N LEU A 82 -8.17 -1.92 4.37
CA LEU A 82 -7.03 -1.15 4.89
C LEU A 82 -7.47 0.08 5.70
N GLY A 83 -8.59 0.71 5.32
CA GLY A 83 -9.14 1.88 5.99
C GLY A 83 -9.49 1.63 7.47
N ARG A 84 -9.84 0.40 7.84
CA ARG A 84 -10.10 -0.01 9.22
C ARG A 84 -8.85 0.00 10.11
N HIS A 85 -7.66 0.01 9.51
CA HIS A 85 -6.36 -0.03 10.19
C HIS A 85 -5.61 1.31 10.14
N VAL A 86 -6.29 2.40 9.76
CA VAL A 86 -5.68 3.74 9.82
C VAL A 86 -5.33 4.08 11.28
N GLY A 87 -4.08 4.47 11.50
CA GLY A 87 -3.47 4.68 12.81
C GLY A 87 -2.61 3.51 13.30
N GLU A 88 -2.67 2.35 12.64
CA GLU A 88 -1.88 1.17 13.01
C GLU A 88 -0.54 1.10 12.26
N ALA A 89 0.40 0.31 12.79
CA ALA A 89 1.66 0.03 12.09
C ALA A 89 1.40 -0.84 10.85
N LEU A 90 2.16 -0.63 9.76
CA LEU A 90 2.02 -1.43 8.56
C LEU A 90 2.39 -2.90 8.76
N ARG A 91 3.20 -3.19 9.77
CA ARG A 91 3.70 -4.53 10.08
C ARG A 91 2.54 -5.49 10.30
N GLY A 92 2.44 -6.49 9.44
CA GLY A 92 1.40 -7.52 9.49
C GLY A 92 0.16 -7.23 8.67
N LEU A 93 -0.03 -6.00 8.16
CA LEU A 93 -1.21 -5.69 7.33
C LEU A 93 -1.22 -6.47 6.00
N GLY A 94 -0.08 -6.97 5.55
CA GLY A 94 -0.02 -7.88 4.41
C GLY A 94 -0.75 -9.21 4.63
N ASP A 95 -1.08 -9.60 5.86
CA ASP A 95 -1.85 -10.81 6.18
C ASP A 95 -3.38 -10.60 6.18
N LEU A 96 -3.86 -9.38 5.94
CA LEU A 96 -5.30 -9.09 5.89
C LEU A 96 -5.97 -9.81 4.73
N GLU A 97 -7.14 -10.40 5.01
CA GLU A 97 -8.01 -11.05 4.03
C GLU A 97 -8.87 -10.01 3.29
N LEU A 98 -9.06 -10.22 1.99
CA LEU A 98 -9.75 -9.30 1.05
C LEU A 98 -11.09 -9.83 0.52
N ASP A 99 -11.46 -11.03 0.94
CA ASP A 99 -12.68 -11.81 0.63
C ASP A 99 -13.93 -11.21 1.29
#